data_AF-A9UR36-F1
#
_entry.id   AF-A9UR36-F1
#
_cell.length_a   1.000
_cell.length_b   1.000
_cell.length_c   1.000
_cell.angle_alpha   90.00
_cell.angle_beta   90.00
_cell.angle_gamma   90.00
#
_symmetry.space_group_name_H-M   'P 1'
#
loop_
_entity.id
_entity.type
_entity.pdbx_description
1 polymer ?
#
loop_
_entity_poly.entity_id
_entity_poly.type
_entity_poly.pdbx_seq_one_letter_code
_entity_poly.pdbx_strand_id
1 'polypeptide(L)'
;MDRVILHFDLDCFYAQVHMVQEPELRLKPLGVQQKTIFATVNYVARARGVPKMARISEAQRICPDIVIRNGEDLTDYREASEHIFAFLQEQFPHCPVERLGLDEFFVDATTPAHALCSDGFWSPTPHFHLTASPNWCGHPAAHAAANLAQYQALRAGAQLTDWARKELKAKFGYTCSAGIAVNKLQAKMAGELHKPDDQSCLLPRAAQAVILHRGLRRVSPAPPLLASSSFTDMPLRSVDFIFSRLLIVVLFWLGLVVWRVRYLA
;
A
#
# COMPACT_ATOMS: atom_id res chain seq x y z
N MET A 1 1.24 -19.54 -14.56
CA MET A 1 0.08 -18.73 -14.13
C MET A 1 0.57 -17.32 -13.87
N ASP A 2 -0.17 -16.31 -14.32
CA ASP A 2 0.18 -14.91 -14.03
C ASP A 2 -0.01 -14.63 -12.54
N ARG A 3 0.94 -13.92 -11.93
CA ARG A 3 0.89 -13.65 -10.48
C ARG A 3 -0.28 -12.75 -10.10
N VAL A 4 -0.84 -13.00 -8.92
CA VAL A 4 -1.82 -12.14 -8.27
C VAL A 4 -1.31 -11.81 -6.87
N ILE A 5 -0.85 -10.58 -6.70
CA ILE A 5 -0.30 -10.08 -5.45
C ILE A 5 -1.31 -9.15 -4.79
N LEU A 6 -1.63 -9.45 -3.54
CA LEU A 6 -2.45 -8.63 -2.67
C LEU A 6 -1.52 -7.87 -1.71
N HIS A 7 -1.80 -6.60 -1.49
CA HIS A 7 -1.13 -5.75 -0.52
C HIS A 7 -2.19 -5.20 0.44
N PHE A 8 -1.95 -5.31 1.74
CA PHE A 8 -2.79 -4.76 2.80
C PHE A 8 -1.99 -3.75 3.60
N ASP A 9 -2.55 -2.56 3.83
CA ASP A 9 -1.93 -1.44 4.55
C ASP A 9 -2.93 -0.88 5.56
N LEU A 10 -2.67 -1.12 6.86
CA LEU A 10 -3.61 -0.78 7.93
C LEU A 10 -3.78 0.73 8.09
N ASP A 11 -5.04 1.15 8.20
CA ASP A 11 -5.38 2.56 8.22
C ASP A 11 -4.95 3.24 9.51
N CYS A 12 -4.04 4.23 9.41
CA CYS A 12 -3.51 4.98 10.55
C CYS A 12 -3.12 4.08 11.75
N PHE A 13 -2.42 2.97 11.48
CA PHE A 13 -2.27 1.81 12.36
C PHE A 13 -2.17 2.08 13.86
N TYR A 14 -1.19 2.85 14.35
CA TYR A 14 -1.06 3.06 15.81
C TYR A 14 -2.29 3.74 16.41
N ALA A 15 -2.87 4.72 15.74
CA ALA A 15 -4.12 5.33 16.20
C ALA A 15 -5.28 4.33 16.16
N GLN A 16 -5.27 3.40 15.20
CA GLN A 16 -6.28 2.35 15.10
C GLN A 16 -6.19 1.32 16.23
N VAL A 17 -4.98 0.96 16.67
CA VAL A 17 -4.79 0.09 17.86
C VAL A 17 -5.47 0.72 19.09
N HIS A 18 -5.21 2.00 19.36
CA HIS A 18 -5.90 2.73 20.44
C HIS A 18 -7.42 2.80 20.22
N MET A 19 -7.90 3.01 18.98
CA MET A 19 -9.34 3.02 18.67
C MET A 19 -10.03 1.65 18.79
N VAL A 20 -9.28 0.55 18.70
CA VAL A 20 -9.78 -0.80 18.95
C VAL A 20 -9.91 -1.05 20.45
N GLN A 21 -8.92 -0.63 21.24
CA GLN A 21 -8.91 -0.73 22.70
C GLN A 21 -9.92 0.23 23.38
N GLU A 22 -10.07 1.44 22.84
CA GLU A 22 -10.94 2.52 23.33
C GLU A 22 -11.90 2.99 22.21
N PRO A 23 -13.04 2.29 22.00
CA PRO A 23 -13.96 2.54 20.88
C PRO A 23 -14.45 3.98 20.72
N GLU A 24 -14.56 4.75 21.80
CA GLU A 24 -14.97 6.15 21.81
C GLU A 24 -13.97 7.06 21.08
N LEU A 25 -12.71 6.64 20.92
CA LEU A 25 -11.70 7.41 20.20
C LEU A 25 -11.95 7.42 18.68
N ARG A 26 -12.78 6.52 18.15
CA ARG A 26 -13.17 6.51 16.72
C ARG A 26 -13.88 7.79 16.29
N LEU A 27 -14.55 8.47 17.23
CA LEU A 27 -15.33 9.68 16.99
C LEU A 27 -14.57 10.98 17.35
N LYS A 28 -13.35 10.86 17.87
CA LYS A 28 -12.54 12.00 18.34
C LYS A 28 -11.29 12.18 17.47
N PRO A 29 -10.80 13.41 17.28
CA PRO A 29 -9.48 13.62 16.70
C PRO A 29 -8.43 12.99 17.62
N LEU A 30 -7.64 12.06 17.09
CA LEU A 30 -6.63 11.31 17.85
C LEU A 30 -5.26 11.41 17.19
N GLY A 31 -4.23 11.68 17.98
CA GLY A 31 -2.83 11.58 17.60
C GLY A 31 -2.03 10.68 18.53
N VAL A 32 -1.15 9.86 17.95
CA VAL A 32 -0.22 9.01 18.69
C VAL A 32 1.13 9.69 18.75
N GLN A 33 1.53 10.11 19.95
CA GLN A 33 2.74 10.85 20.22
C GLN A 33 3.96 9.93 20.30
N GLN A 34 5.03 10.34 19.62
CA GLN A 34 6.40 9.88 19.85
C GLN A 34 7.29 11.11 19.93
N LYS A 35 7.93 11.31 21.09
CA LYS A 35 8.70 12.49 21.46
C LYS A 35 7.85 13.76 21.30
N THR A 36 8.23 14.64 20.39
CA THR A 36 7.56 15.94 20.16
C THR A 36 6.69 15.95 18.90
N ILE A 37 6.48 14.78 18.26
CA ILE A 37 5.73 14.64 17.02
C ILE A 37 4.58 13.62 17.18
N PHE A 38 3.61 13.70 16.29
CA PHE A 38 2.66 12.61 16.08
C PHE A 38 3.19 11.62 15.05
N ALA A 39 3.46 10.38 15.47
CA ALA A 39 3.83 9.29 14.56
C ALA A 39 2.72 9.03 13.52
N THR A 40 1.48 9.07 13.98
CA THR A 40 0.29 9.06 13.13
C THR A 40 -0.86 9.79 13.82
N VAL A 41 -1.85 10.16 13.02
CA VAL A 41 -3.14 10.73 13.46
C VAL A 41 -4.27 9.99 12.73
N ASN A 42 -5.42 9.85 13.39
CA ASN A 42 -6.59 9.22 12.79
C ASN A 42 -7.23 10.10 11.70
N TYR A 43 -8.13 9.51 10.91
CA TYR A 43 -8.76 10.24 9.81
C TYR A 43 -9.67 11.39 10.27
N VAL A 44 -10.20 11.35 11.50
CA VAL A 44 -10.93 12.47 12.11
C VAL A 44 -10.02 13.70 12.26
N ALA A 45 -8.80 13.52 12.77
CA ALA A 45 -7.81 14.59 12.85
C ALA A 45 -7.31 15.06 11.47
N ARG A 46 -7.12 14.13 10.52
CA ARG A 46 -6.73 14.49 9.14
C ARG A 46 -7.79 15.32 8.43
N ALA A 47 -9.07 15.00 8.62
CA ALA A 47 -10.18 15.76 8.06
C ALA A 47 -10.21 17.22 8.58
N ARG A 48 -9.67 17.46 9.78
CA ARG A 48 -9.48 18.79 10.36
C ARG A 48 -8.18 19.48 9.92
N GLY A 49 -7.40 18.86 9.04
CA GLY A 49 -6.18 19.44 8.47
C GLY A 49 -4.89 19.10 9.22
N VAL A 50 -4.92 18.25 10.26
CA VAL A 50 -3.69 17.83 10.95
C VAL A 50 -2.90 16.86 10.07
N PRO A 51 -1.67 17.20 9.63
CA PRO A 51 -0.89 16.32 8.78
C PRO A 51 -0.26 15.16 9.56
N LYS A 52 0.10 14.08 8.86
CA LYS A 52 0.94 13.00 9.43
C LYS A 52 2.31 13.58 9.79
N MET A 53 2.96 13.07 10.86
CA MET A 53 4.26 13.54 11.32
C MET A 53 4.29 15.02 11.75
N ALA A 54 3.14 15.61 12.08
CA ALA A 54 3.06 16.96 12.61
C ALA A 54 3.75 17.07 13.98
N ARG A 55 4.36 18.22 14.26
CA ARG A 55 4.73 18.57 15.65
C ARG A 55 3.46 18.74 16.47
N ILE A 56 3.50 18.29 17.72
CA ILE A 56 2.33 18.34 18.62
C ILE A 56 1.83 19.78 18.78
N SER A 57 2.75 20.73 18.99
CA SER A 57 2.41 22.14 19.15
C SER A 57 1.75 22.77 17.91
N GLU A 58 2.14 22.35 16.71
CA GLU A 58 1.53 22.82 15.46
C GLU A 58 0.14 22.19 15.27
N ALA A 59 0.03 20.89 15.52
CA ALA A 59 -1.23 20.16 15.43
C ALA A 59 -2.28 20.65 16.44
N GLN A 60 -1.88 21.01 17.67
CA GLN A 60 -2.78 21.59 18.67
C GLN A 60 -3.27 22.99 18.31
N ARG A 61 -2.55 23.76 17.47
CA ARG A 61 -3.07 25.02 16.92
C ARG A 61 -4.18 24.77 15.90
N ILE A 62 -4.09 23.68 15.14
CA ILE A 62 -5.08 23.28 14.13
C ILE A 62 -6.31 22.63 14.79
N CYS A 63 -6.07 21.73 15.74
CA CYS A 63 -7.08 20.95 16.44
C CYS A 63 -6.81 21.00 17.97
N PRO A 64 -7.28 22.05 18.67
CA PRO A 64 -7.00 22.24 20.10
C PRO A 64 -7.54 21.13 21.00
N ASP A 65 -8.59 20.45 20.57
CA ASP A 65 -9.25 19.33 21.25
C ASP A 65 -8.70 17.94 20.85
N ILE A 66 -7.55 17.87 20.16
CA ILE A 66 -6.95 16.60 19.77
C ILE A 66 -6.58 15.75 20.99
N VAL A 67 -7.08 14.52 21.03
CA VAL A 67 -6.71 13.53 22.04
C VAL A 67 -5.31 13.00 21.72
N ILE A 68 -4.47 12.92 22.74
CA ILE A 68 -3.09 12.45 22.62
C ILE A 68 -2.95 11.12 23.37
N ARG A 69 -2.41 10.11 22.67
CA ARG A 69 -1.98 8.84 23.27
C ARG A 69 -0.48 8.69 23.13
N ASN A 70 0.18 8.17 24.16
CA ASN A 70 1.61 7.86 24.09
C ASN A 70 1.82 6.61 23.21
N GLY A 71 2.78 6.66 22.29
CA GLY A 71 3.17 5.52 21.48
C GLY A 71 4.67 5.26 21.45
N GLU A 72 5.38 5.61 22.53
CA GLU A 72 6.80 5.28 22.68
C GLU A 72 6.99 3.78 22.92
N ASP A 73 6.13 3.19 23.75
CA ASP A 73 6.03 1.74 23.86
C ASP A 73 5.33 1.19 22.62
N LEU A 74 5.98 0.22 21.98
CA LEU A 74 5.51 -0.40 20.75
C LEU A 74 4.91 -1.79 20.97
N THR A 75 4.81 -2.25 22.21
CA THR A 75 4.37 -3.62 22.56
C THR A 75 3.00 -3.93 21.94
N ASP A 76 1.98 -3.13 22.25
CA ASP A 76 0.62 -3.32 21.70
C ASP A 76 0.58 -3.27 20.16
N TYR A 77 1.38 -2.42 19.53
CA TYR A 77 1.44 -2.33 18.07
C TYR A 77 2.10 -3.56 17.44
N ARG A 78 3.11 -4.13 18.11
CA ARG A 78 3.76 -5.38 17.66
C ARG A 78 2.82 -6.56 17.82
N GLU A 79 2.16 -6.68 18.96
CA GLU A 79 1.18 -7.74 19.21
C GLU A 79 0.02 -7.68 18.20
N ALA A 80 -0.53 -6.49 17.95
CA ALA A 80 -1.55 -6.30 16.91
C ALA A 80 -1.03 -6.69 15.52
N SER A 81 0.19 -6.29 15.15
CA SER A 81 0.82 -6.66 13.87
C SER A 81 0.97 -8.18 13.72
N GLU A 82 1.40 -8.86 14.79
CA GLU A 82 1.60 -10.32 14.82
C GLU A 82 0.27 -11.07 14.69
N HIS A 83 -0.79 -10.63 15.39
CA HIS A 83 -2.11 -11.22 15.25
C HIS A 83 -2.67 -11.09 13.83
N ILE A 84 -2.48 -9.93 13.20
CA ILE A 84 -2.95 -9.69 11.83
C ILE A 84 -2.13 -10.50 10.83
N PHE A 85 -0.81 -10.61 11.03
CA PHE A 85 0.04 -11.47 10.22
C PHE A 85 -0.37 -12.94 10.30
N ALA A 86 -0.58 -13.46 11.51
CA ALA A 86 -1.05 -14.83 11.74
C ALA A 86 -2.42 -15.08 11.11
N PHE A 87 -3.35 -14.13 11.23
CA PHE A 87 -4.64 -14.20 10.57
C PHE A 87 -4.51 -14.31 9.04
N LEU A 88 -3.66 -13.50 8.40
CA LEU A 88 -3.45 -13.59 6.95
C LEU A 88 -2.83 -14.93 6.55
N GLN A 89 -1.93 -15.50 7.33
CA GLN A 89 -1.38 -16.83 7.09
C GLN A 89 -2.45 -17.92 7.21
N GLU A 90 -3.37 -17.80 8.17
CA GLU A 90 -4.50 -18.72 8.35
C GLU A 90 -5.52 -18.62 7.20
N GLN A 91 -5.87 -17.41 6.77
CA GLN A 91 -6.86 -17.20 5.71
C GLN A 91 -6.34 -17.53 4.31
N PHE A 92 -5.02 -17.48 4.10
CA PHE A 92 -4.37 -17.81 2.84
C PHE A 92 -3.41 -18.98 3.02
N PRO A 93 -3.91 -20.19 3.36
CA PRO A 93 -3.07 -21.35 3.56
C PRO A 93 -2.31 -21.65 2.26
N HIS A 94 -1.04 -22.03 2.39
CA HIS A 94 -0.13 -22.31 1.26
C HIS A 94 0.20 -21.11 0.35
N CYS A 95 -0.22 -19.89 0.70
CA CYS A 95 0.22 -18.68 0.03
C CYS A 95 1.42 -18.07 0.78
N PRO A 96 2.48 -17.64 0.08
CA PRO A 96 3.51 -16.80 0.69
C PRO A 96 2.91 -15.51 1.26
N VAL A 97 3.10 -15.29 2.55
CA VAL A 97 2.73 -14.05 3.25
C VAL A 97 4.00 -13.37 3.74
N GLU A 98 4.16 -12.09 3.42
CA GLU A 98 5.33 -11.29 3.80
C GLU A 98 4.89 -10.00 4.48
N ARG A 99 5.74 -9.50 5.39
CA ARG A 99 5.49 -8.27 6.14
C ARG A 99 6.48 -7.18 5.73
N LEU A 100 6.01 -5.94 5.66
CA LEU A 100 6.83 -4.75 5.51
C LEU A 100 6.53 -3.79 6.66
N GLY A 101 7.40 -3.74 7.67
CA GLY A 101 7.13 -2.95 8.88
C GLY A 101 6.12 -3.62 9.82
N LEU A 102 5.23 -2.84 10.44
CA LEU A 102 4.22 -3.35 11.39
C LEU A 102 2.82 -3.42 10.77
N ASP A 103 2.52 -2.59 9.79
CA ASP A 103 1.18 -2.33 9.28
C ASP A 103 0.97 -2.71 7.81
N GLU A 104 2.00 -3.20 7.12
CA GLU A 104 1.88 -3.61 5.72
C GLU A 104 2.19 -5.10 5.52
N PHE A 105 1.36 -5.74 4.70
CA PHE A 105 1.44 -7.17 4.40
C PHE A 105 1.25 -7.44 2.91
N PHE A 106 1.98 -8.42 2.38
CA PHE A 106 1.82 -8.93 1.02
C PHE A 106 1.39 -10.39 1.07
N VAL A 107 0.47 -10.75 0.19
CA VAL A 107 0.05 -12.14 -0.02
C VAL A 107 0.19 -12.46 -1.51
N ASP A 108 0.92 -13.52 -1.84
CA ASP A 108 0.89 -14.08 -3.19
C ASP A 108 -0.30 -15.05 -3.29
N ALA A 109 -1.43 -14.50 -3.76
CA ALA A 109 -2.71 -15.20 -3.90
C ALA A 109 -2.89 -15.81 -5.30
N THR A 110 -1.79 -16.07 -6.03
CA THR A 110 -1.85 -16.59 -7.41
C THR A 110 -2.70 -17.86 -7.49
N THR A 111 -2.38 -18.88 -6.69
CA THR A 111 -3.11 -20.16 -6.72
C THR A 111 -4.61 -20.01 -6.42
N PRO A 112 -5.03 -19.44 -5.27
CA PRO A 112 -6.46 -19.31 -4.97
C PRO A 112 -7.21 -18.39 -5.94
N ALA A 113 -6.57 -17.35 -6.47
CA ALA A 113 -7.21 -16.47 -7.45
C ALA A 113 -7.51 -17.19 -8.77
N HIS A 114 -6.57 -18.01 -9.28
CA HIS A 114 -6.80 -18.80 -10.50
C HIS A 114 -7.82 -19.93 -10.27
N ALA A 115 -7.84 -20.56 -9.09
CA ALA A 115 -8.84 -21.56 -8.74
C ALA A 115 -10.27 -20.98 -8.67
N LEU A 116 -10.44 -19.83 -8.03
CA LEU A 116 -11.73 -19.14 -7.97
C LEU A 116 -12.25 -18.75 -9.37
N CYS A 117 -11.35 -18.42 -10.30
CA CYS A 117 -11.72 -18.15 -11.69
C CYS A 117 -12.24 -19.39 -12.42
N SER A 118 -11.66 -20.57 -12.16
CA SER A 118 -12.10 -21.82 -12.80
C SER A 118 -13.45 -22.31 -12.30
N ASP A 119 -13.82 -21.99 -11.07
CA ASP A 119 -15.05 -22.47 -10.44
C ASP A 119 -16.31 -21.73 -10.93
N GLY A 120 -16.17 -20.73 -11.81
CA GLY A 120 -17.30 -19.97 -12.37
C GLY A 120 -18.07 -19.12 -11.35
N PHE A 121 -17.62 -19.09 -10.10
CA PHE A 121 -18.24 -18.32 -9.03
C PHE A 121 -18.00 -16.82 -9.26
N TRP A 122 -19.09 -16.11 -9.57
CA TRP A 122 -19.08 -14.68 -9.84
C TRP A 122 -19.94 -13.96 -8.80
N SER A 123 -19.32 -13.07 -8.05
CA SER A 123 -20.03 -12.04 -7.29
C SER A 123 -19.54 -10.66 -7.76
N PRO A 124 -20.44 -9.73 -8.10
CA PRO A 124 -20.05 -8.35 -8.36
C PRO A 124 -19.51 -7.76 -7.05
N THR A 125 -18.20 -7.56 -6.96
CA THR A 125 -17.62 -6.80 -5.85
C THR A 125 -17.93 -5.32 -6.04
N PRO A 126 -18.69 -4.69 -5.14
CA PRO A 126 -18.60 -3.25 -4.99
C PRO A 126 -17.15 -2.96 -4.55
N HIS A 127 -16.55 -1.84 -4.98
CA HIS A 127 -15.13 -1.48 -4.73
C HIS A 127 -14.10 -2.09 -5.70
N PHE A 128 -14.47 -2.36 -6.97
CA PHE A 128 -13.48 -2.51 -8.05
C PHE A 128 -13.13 -1.13 -8.63
N HIS A 129 -12.37 -0.33 -7.87
CA HIS A 129 -11.81 0.92 -8.39
C HIS A 129 -10.65 0.61 -9.33
N LEU A 130 -10.97 0.36 -10.61
CA LEU A 130 -10.01 0.40 -11.70
C LEU A 130 -9.58 1.86 -11.90
N THR A 131 -8.45 2.21 -11.31
CA THR A 131 -7.84 3.53 -11.43
C THR A 131 -7.09 3.65 -12.74
N ALA A 132 -7.85 3.87 -13.81
CA ALA A 132 -7.32 4.47 -15.02
C ALA A 132 -8.37 5.43 -15.58
N SER A 133 -8.29 6.69 -15.14
CA SER A 133 -9.04 7.84 -15.70
C SER A 133 -10.56 7.88 -15.39
N PRO A 134 -11.18 9.07 -15.24
CA PRO A 134 -12.63 9.23 -15.05
C PRO A 134 -13.53 8.62 -16.13
N ASN A 135 -12.96 8.13 -17.24
CA ASN A 135 -13.71 7.69 -18.41
C ASN A 135 -13.73 6.16 -18.63
N TRP A 136 -13.26 5.34 -17.68
CA TRP A 136 -13.22 3.88 -17.89
C TRP A 136 -13.70 3.03 -16.72
N CYS A 137 -14.80 3.45 -16.10
CA CYS A 137 -15.61 2.56 -15.28
C CYS A 137 -16.40 1.63 -16.22
N GLY A 138 -16.04 0.35 -16.29
CA GLY A 138 -16.91 -0.69 -16.85
C GLY A 138 -17.15 -0.69 -18.36
N HIS A 139 -16.39 0.04 -19.19
CA HIS A 139 -16.58 -0.04 -20.64
C HIS A 139 -15.94 -1.31 -21.23
N PRO A 140 -16.72 -2.22 -21.87
CA PRO A 140 -16.22 -3.48 -22.41
C PRO A 140 -15.13 -3.33 -23.50
N ALA A 141 -14.88 -2.11 -23.97
CA ALA A 141 -13.86 -1.81 -24.97
C ALA A 141 -12.41 -1.86 -24.42
N ALA A 142 -12.18 -1.73 -23.09
CA ALA A 142 -10.85 -1.96 -22.50
C ALA A 142 -10.48 -3.44 -22.45
N HIS A 143 -11.48 -4.32 -22.59
CA HIS A 143 -11.30 -5.77 -22.52
C HIS A 143 -10.62 -6.33 -23.78
N ALA A 144 -10.58 -5.58 -24.88
CA ALA A 144 -10.10 -6.07 -26.17
C ALA A 144 -8.57 -6.28 -26.25
N ALA A 145 -7.79 -5.86 -25.23
CA ALA A 145 -6.33 -5.91 -25.33
C ALA A 145 -5.59 -6.25 -24.02
N ALA A 146 -6.28 -6.74 -22.99
CA ALA A 146 -5.67 -7.36 -21.81
C ALA A 146 -5.87 -8.88 -21.90
N ASN A 147 -4.89 -9.67 -21.48
CA ASN A 147 -5.04 -11.12 -21.38
C ASN A 147 -6.27 -11.43 -20.51
N LEU A 148 -7.33 -11.99 -21.10
CA LEU A 148 -8.61 -12.25 -20.43
C LEU A 148 -8.40 -13.08 -19.15
N ALA A 149 -7.52 -14.06 -19.20
CA ALA A 149 -7.19 -14.91 -18.05
C ALA A 149 -6.53 -14.11 -16.91
N GLN A 150 -5.63 -13.19 -17.24
CA GLN A 150 -5.00 -12.31 -16.25
C GLN A 150 -6.00 -11.35 -15.61
N TYR A 151 -6.90 -10.78 -16.43
CA TYR A 151 -7.95 -9.90 -15.93
C TYR A 151 -8.90 -10.64 -14.99
N GLN A 152 -9.31 -11.86 -15.34
CA GLN A 152 -10.13 -12.72 -14.47
C GLN A 152 -9.42 -13.01 -13.14
N ALA A 153 -8.14 -13.40 -13.19
CA ALA A 153 -7.35 -13.69 -12.00
C ALA A 153 -7.21 -12.47 -11.06
N LEU A 154 -6.97 -11.27 -11.61
CA LEU A 154 -6.92 -10.04 -10.82
C LEU A 154 -8.28 -9.66 -10.21
N ARG A 155 -9.39 -9.96 -10.88
CA ARG A 155 -10.74 -9.77 -10.32
C ARG A 155 -11.03 -10.75 -9.18
N ALA A 156 -10.65 -12.02 -9.33
CA ALA A 156 -10.72 -12.99 -8.24
C ALA A 156 -9.84 -12.55 -7.06
N GLY A 157 -8.63 -12.04 -7.33
CA GLY A 157 -7.79 -11.40 -6.32
C GLY A 157 -8.51 -10.28 -5.56
N ALA A 158 -9.22 -9.40 -6.27
CA ALA A 158 -10.00 -8.33 -5.64
C ALA A 158 -11.16 -8.85 -4.77
N GLN A 159 -11.80 -9.97 -5.14
CA GLN A 159 -12.81 -10.62 -4.30
C GLN A 159 -12.21 -11.20 -3.02
N LEU A 160 -11.07 -11.90 -3.13
CA LEU A 160 -10.33 -12.41 -1.98
C LEU A 160 -9.88 -11.28 -1.05
N THR A 161 -9.42 -10.16 -1.61
CA THR A 161 -9.05 -8.97 -0.83
C THR A 161 -10.25 -8.39 -0.09
N ASP A 162 -11.39 -8.19 -0.76
CA ASP A 162 -12.60 -7.62 -0.13
C ASP A 162 -13.09 -8.49 1.03
N TRP A 163 -13.14 -9.80 0.81
CA TRP A 163 -13.46 -10.77 1.86
C TRP A 163 -12.48 -10.69 3.03
N ALA A 164 -11.16 -10.76 2.79
CA ALA A 164 -10.16 -10.73 3.84
C ALA A 164 -10.19 -9.43 4.66
N ARG A 165 -10.45 -8.28 4.01
CA ARG A 165 -10.63 -6.99 4.68
C ARG A 165 -11.85 -6.98 5.59
N LYS A 166 -12.98 -7.52 5.13
CA LYS A 166 -14.21 -7.63 5.92
C LYS A 166 -14.03 -8.55 7.12
N GLU A 167 -13.36 -9.69 6.93
CA GLU A 167 -13.04 -10.63 8.01
C GLU A 167 -12.09 -10.01 9.05
N LEU A 168 -11.05 -9.30 8.61
CA LEU A 168 -10.14 -8.57 9.50
C LEU A 168 -10.90 -7.56 10.38
N LYS A 169 -11.81 -6.80 9.76
CA LYS A 169 -12.64 -5.81 10.46
C LYS A 169 -13.62 -6.48 11.43
N ALA A 170 -14.25 -7.58 11.03
CA ALA A 170 -15.22 -8.30 11.85
C ALA A 170 -14.56 -8.98 13.06
N LYS A 171 -13.41 -9.64 12.86
CA LYS A 171 -12.72 -10.40 13.91
C LYS A 171 -11.92 -9.52 14.87
N PHE A 172 -11.22 -8.51 14.35
CA PHE A 172 -10.24 -7.75 15.12
C PHE A 172 -10.54 -6.25 15.22
N GLY A 173 -11.56 -5.76 14.49
CA GLY A 173 -11.91 -4.34 14.48
C GLY A 173 -10.96 -3.45 13.68
N TYR A 174 -9.99 -4.02 12.95
CA TYR A 174 -9.05 -3.27 12.12
C TYR A 174 -9.57 -3.07 10.69
N THR A 175 -9.43 -1.85 10.19
CA THR A 175 -9.66 -1.51 8.78
C THR A 175 -8.34 -1.31 8.07
N CYS A 176 -8.29 -1.66 6.79
CA CYS A 176 -7.12 -1.43 5.97
C CYS A 176 -7.49 -1.05 4.56
N SER A 177 -6.57 -0.36 3.91
CA SER A 177 -6.63 -0.13 2.47
C SER A 177 -5.79 -1.18 1.76
N ALA A 178 -6.20 -1.60 0.57
CA ALA A 178 -5.53 -2.70 -0.12
C ALA A 178 -5.32 -2.48 -1.62
N GLY A 179 -4.26 -3.11 -2.13
CA GLY A 179 -3.90 -3.05 -3.53
C GLY A 179 -3.75 -4.43 -4.16
N ILE A 180 -4.23 -4.58 -5.40
CA ILE A 180 -4.17 -5.83 -6.16
C ILE A 180 -3.43 -5.59 -7.47
N ALA A 181 -2.37 -6.35 -7.75
CA ALA A 181 -1.63 -6.26 -9.00
C ALA A 181 -0.82 -7.53 -9.32
N VAL A 182 -0.01 -7.50 -10.38
CA VAL A 182 0.81 -8.65 -10.81
C VAL A 182 2.19 -8.73 -10.13
N ASN A 183 2.54 -7.73 -9.33
CA ASN A 183 3.76 -7.68 -8.53
C ASN A 183 3.59 -6.78 -7.30
N LYS A 184 4.49 -6.93 -6.31
CA LYS A 184 4.44 -6.22 -5.02
C LYS A 184 4.49 -4.70 -5.17
N LEU A 185 5.35 -4.18 -6.04
CA LEU A 185 5.48 -2.74 -6.26
C LEU A 185 4.16 -2.13 -6.75
N GLN A 186 3.54 -2.76 -7.76
CA GLN A 186 2.26 -2.31 -8.30
C GLN A 186 1.11 -2.48 -7.31
N ALA A 187 1.09 -3.56 -6.53
CA ALA A 187 0.10 -3.78 -5.49
C ALA A 187 0.20 -2.68 -4.43
N LYS A 188 1.41 -2.37 -3.96
CA LYS A 188 1.65 -1.26 -3.02
C LYS A 188 1.15 0.08 -3.55
N MET A 189 1.50 0.41 -4.80
CA MET A 189 1.01 1.65 -5.43
C MET A 189 -0.52 1.69 -5.52
N ALA A 190 -1.16 0.56 -5.81
CA ALA A 190 -2.61 0.46 -5.89
C ALA A 190 -3.28 0.72 -4.53
N GLY A 191 -2.75 0.17 -3.43
CA GLY A 191 -3.30 0.36 -2.08
C GLY A 191 -3.25 1.81 -1.57
N GLU A 192 -2.43 2.66 -2.19
CA GLU A 192 -2.36 4.10 -1.88
C GLU A 192 -3.35 4.95 -2.69
N LEU A 193 -4.11 4.36 -3.62
CA LEU A 193 -4.95 5.13 -4.51
C LEU A 193 -6.22 5.62 -3.82
N HIS A 194 -6.85 4.74 -3.03
CA HIS A 194 -8.08 5.01 -2.31
C HIS A 194 -7.91 4.57 -0.86
N LYS A 195 -7.81 5.57 0.03
CA LYS A 195 -7.76 5.41 1.48
C LYS A 195 -8.78 6.38 2.11
N PRO A 196 -9.34 6.09 3.30
CA PRO A 196 -9.21 4.86 4.08
C PRO A 196 -10.18 3.75 3.68
N ASP A 197 -9.96 2.56 4.24
CA ASP A 197 -10.86 1.40 4.21
C ASP A 197 -11.43 1.13 2.82
N ASP A 198 -10.56 1.13 1.81
CA ASP A 198 -10.92 0.84 0.42
C ASP A 198 -9.86 -0.03 -0.28
N GLN A 199 -10.13 -0.46 -1.51
CA GLN A 199 -9.19 -1.26 -2.29
C GLN A 199 -9.12 -0.83 -3.76
N SER A 200 -7.99 -1.08 -4.40
CA SER A 200 -7.80 -0.77 -5.81
C SER A 200 -7.04 -1.87 -6.52
N CYS A 201 -7.40 -2.12 -7.78
CA CYS A 201 -6.71 -3.08 -8.63
C CYS A 201 -6.00 -2.34 -9.76
N LEU A 202 -4.70 -2.62 -9.96
CA LEU A 202 -3.90 -2.06 -11.03
C LEU A 202 -3.66 -3.12 -12.11
N LEU A 203 -4.25 -2.90 -13.28
CA LEU A 203 -3.97 -3.72 -14.46
C LEU A 203 -2.58 -3.37 -15.01
N PRO A 204 -1.83 -4.33 -15.59
CA PRO A 204 -0.47 -4.08 -16.08
C PRO A 204 -0.36 -2.90 -17.07
N ARG A 205 -1.36 -2.72 -17.93
CA ARG A 205 -1.40 -1.61 -18.91
C ARG A 205 -1.73 -0.25 -18.28
N ALA A 206 -2.42 -0.24 -17.14
CA ALA A 206 -2.74 0.98 -16.40
C ALA A 206 -1.56 1.44 -15.51
N ALA A 207 -0.64 0.54 -15.16
CA ALA A 207 0.47 0.84 -14.26
C ALA A 207 1.36 1.99 -14.76
N GLN A 208 1.64 2.04 -16.08
CA GLN A 208 2.45 3.10 -16.66
C GLN A 208 1.80 4.48 -16.51
N ALA A 209 0.48 4.57 -16.71
CA ALA A 209 -0.26 5.81 -16.56
C ALA A 209 -0.28 6.31 -15.10
N VAL A 210 -0.45 5.39 -14.13
CA VAL A 210 -0.43 5.74 -12.70
C VAL A 210 0.94 6.25 -12.26
N ILE A 211 2.02 5.60 -12.70
CA ILE A 211 3.40 6.03 -12.41
C ILE A 211 3.66 7.44 -12.99
N LEU A 212 3.24 7.69 -14.23
CA LEU A 212 3.42 8.97 -14.88
C LEU A 212 2.59 10.09 -14.23
N HIS A 213 1.37 9.79 -13.79
CA HIS A 213 0.47 10.79 -13.22
C HIS A 213 0.82 11.16 -11.77
N ARG A 214 1.30 10.21 -10.95
CA ARG A 214 1.62 10.48 -9.54
C ARG A 214 3.02 11.03 -9.30
N GLY A 215 3.91 10.97 -10.30
CA GLY A 215 5.32 11.33 -10.17
C GLY A 215 6.10 10.39 -9.22
N LEU A 216 7.40 10.23 -9.44
CA LEU A 216 8.27 9.28 -8.70
C LEU A 216 8.38 9.55 -7.18
N ARG A 217 7.76 10.60 -6.65
CA ARG A 217 7.97 11.09 -5.27
C ARG A 217 7.24 10.31 -4.18
N ARG A 218 6.26 9.45 -4.52
CA ARG A 218 5.50 8.63 -3.55
C ARG A 218 5.77 7.13 -3.64
N VAL A 219 6.55 6.67 -4.62
CA VAL A 219 7.12 5.32 -4.57
C VAL A 219 8.14 5.34 -3.44
N SER A 220 7.91 4.56 -2.37
CA SER A 220 8.64 4.67 -1.09
C SER A 220 10.13 5.01 -1.26
N PRO A 221 10.62 6.12 -0.68
CA PRO A 221 12.04 6.34 -0.62
C PRO A 221 12.66 5.30 0.32
N ALA A 222 13.79 4.72 -0.08
CA ALA A 222 14.65 3.93 0.78
C ALA A 222 15.00 4.72 2.07
N PRO A 223 15.38 4.04 3.18
CA PRO A 223 15.77 4.71 4.42
C PRO A 223 16.84 5.79 4.17
N PRO A 224 16.83 6.90 4.94
CA PRO A 224 17.64 8.07 4.68
C PRO A 224 19.09 7.81 5.10
N LEU A 225 19.85 7.13 4.26
CA LEU A 225 21.31 7.03 4.39
C LEU A 225 22.07 7.55 3.16
N LEU A 226 21.36 8.02 2.13
CA LEU A 226 21.96 8.61 0.92
C LEU A 226 21.15 9.81 0.38
N ALA A 227 20.65 10.66 1.27
CA ALA A 227 20.10 11.96 0.88
C ALA A 227 21.09 13.06 1.28
N SER A 228 22.23 13.12 0.59
CA SER A 228 23.04 14.34 0.56
C SER A 228 23.28 14.76 -0.89
N SER A 229 23.08 16.06 -1.12
CA SER A 229 23.24 16.85 -2.35
C SER A 229 22.16 16.76 -3.44
N SER A 230 21.29 17.79 -3.41
CA SER A 230 20.94 18.67 -4.53
C SER A 230 20.42 18.02 -5.83
N PHE A 231 19.11 17.82 -5.91
CA PHE A 231 18.40 17.45 -7.16
C PHE A 231 17.37 18.53 -7.56
N THR A 232 17.76 19.81 -7.49
CA THR A 232 16.86 20.93 -7.84
C THR A 232 17.08 21.53 -9.22
N ASP A 233 18.16 21.22 -9.94
CA ASP A 233 18.36 21.77 -11.29
C ASP A 233 18.90 20.73 -12.27
N MET A 234 18.02 20.10 -13.05
CA MET A 234 18.44 19.52 -14.33
C MET A 234 17.25 19.45 -15.32
N PRO A 235 17.41 19.88 -16.58
CA PRO A 235 16.31 19.90 -17.54
C PRO A 235 15.99 18.48 -18.00
N LEU A 236 14.72 18.10 -17.84
CA LEU A 236 14.12 16.86 -18.33
C LEU A 236 14.11 16.86 -19.87
N ARG A 237 15.15 16.33 -20.51
CA ARG A 237 15.09 15.91 -21.91
C ARG A 237 15.80 14.57 -22.14
N SER A 238 15.04 13.65 -22.71
CA SER A 238 15.35 12.26 -23.10
C SER A 238 15.21 11.18 -22.00
N VAL A 239 14.33 10.23 -22.27
CA VAL A 239 13.97 9.07 -21.43
C VAL A 239 15.10 8.02 -21.44
N ASP A 240 16.00 8.07 -22.43
CA ASP A 240 17.10 7.11 -22.58
C ASP A 240 18.24 7.32 -21.57
N PHE A 241 18.41 8.54 -21.03
CA PHE A 241 19.50 8.81 -20.08
C PHE A 241 19.23 8.25 -18.67
N ILE A 242 17.95 8.14 -18.27
CA ILE A 242 17.55 7.64 -16.94
C ILE A 242 17.73 6.12 -16.85
N PHE A 243 17.54 5.38 -17.94
CA PHE A 243 17.70 3.92 -17.96
C PHE A 243 19.14 3.46 -17.69
N SER A 244 20.15 4.23 -18.12
CA SER A 244 21.55 3.85 -17.94
C SER A 244 22.02 3.87 -16.48
N ARG A 245 21.46 4.76 -15.64
CA ARG A 245 21.76 4.83 -14.20
C ARG A 245 20.83 4.00 -13.33
N LEU A 246 19.59 3.73 -13.79
CA LEU A 246 18.66 2.84 -13.08
C LEU A 246 19.18 1.39 -13.02
N LEU A 247 19.91 0.95 -14.07
CA LEU A 247 20.49 -0.38 -14.13
C LEU A 247 21.50 -0.63 -12.99
N ILE A 248 22.26 0.39 -12.57
CA ILE A 248 23.27 0.27 -11.51
C ILE A 248 22.62 0.08 -10.13
N VAL A 249 21.49 0.75 -9.86
CA VAL A 249 20.78 0.64 -8.58
C VAL A 249 20.02 -0.69 -8.48
N VAL A 250 19.45 -1.16 -9.60
CA VAL A 250 18.73 -2.45 -9.66
C VAL A 250 19.69 -3.64 -9.56
N LEU A 251 20.89 -3.57 -10.16
CA LEU A 251 21.90 -4.63 -10.06
C LEU A 251 22.46 -4.79 -8.64
N PHE A 252 22.53 -3.71 -7.85
CA PHE A 252 22.95 -3.78 -6.45
C PHE A 252 21.93 -4.51 -5.56
N TRP A 253 20.64 -4.50 -5.94
CA TRP A 253 19.56 -5.20 -5.24
C TRP A 253 19.44 -6.69 -5.59
N LEU A 254 20.06 -7.15 -6.69
CA LEU A 254 19.99 -8.55 -7.16
C LEU A 254 21.26 -9.38 -6.85
N GLY A 255 22.25 -8.83 -6.13
CA GLY A 255 23.43 -9.60 -5.70
C GLY A 255 24.40 -10.00 -6.82
N LEU A 256 24.32 -9.37 -8.00
CA LEU A 256 25.25 -9.57 -9.10
C LEU A 256 26.41 -8.58 -9.00
N VAL A 257 27.50 -8.99 -8.34
CA VAL A 257 28.80 -8.32 -8.42
C VAL A 257 29.33 -8.51 -9.85
N VAL A 258 29.41 -7.44 -10.64
CA VAL A 258 30.29 -7.42 -11.82
C VAL A 258 31.43 -6.45 -11.54
N TRP A 259 32.55 -7.04 -11.13
CA TRP A 259 33.85 -6.38 -11.09
C TRP A 259 34.35 -6.23 -12.52
N ARG A 260 34.33 -5.01 -13.08
CA ARG A 260 35.39 -4.57 -14.01
C ARG A 260 35.37 -3.05 -14.21
N VAL A 261 36.16 -2.36 -13.40
CA VAL A 261 36.76 -1.09 -13.79
C VAL A 261 38.06 -1.41 -14.53
N ARG A 262 38.16 -0.99 -15.79
CA ARG A 262 39.32 -0.30 -16.36
C ARG A 262 39.13 -0.04 -17.85
N TYR A 263 38.88 1.22 -18.19
CA TYR A 263 39.58 1.90 -19.27
C TYR A 263 39.92 3.31 -18.77
N LEU A 264 41.20 3.55 -18.52
CA LEU A 264 41.81 4.87 -18.57
C LEU A 264 42.63 4.88 -19.86
N ALA A 265 42.52 5.97 -20.62
CA ALA A 265 43.43 6.51 -21.63
C ALA A 265 44.11 5.51 -22.58
#